data_AF-A0A946PHE6-F1
#
_entry.id   AF-A0A946PHE6-F1
#
_cell.length_a   1.000
_cell.length_b   1.000
_cell.length_c   1.000
_cell.angle_alpha   90.00
_cell.angle_beta   90.00
_cell.angle_gamma   90.00
#
_symmetry.space_group_name_H-M   'P 1'
#
loop_
_entity.id
_entity.type
_entity.pdbx_description
1 polymer ?
#
loop_
_entity_poly.entity_id
_entity_poly.type
_entity_poly.pdbx_seq_one_letter_code
_entity_poly.pdbx_strand_id
1 'polypeptide(L)'
;MFDLIATVLAWFYDLVPSLGLSIVLLTLVVMVVVTPLTLKGTRSMIKMQHLQPEMKKIQTRHKGDREKMNKELMAFYQANG
;
A
#
# COMPACT_ATOMS: atom_id res chain seq x y z
N MET A 1 12.92 18.85 -16.69
CA MET A 1 12.80 18.29 -15.32
C MET A 1 12.82 19.39 -14.27
N PHE A 2 13.75 20.36 -14.37
CA PHE A 2 13.85 21.50 -13.47
C PHE A 2 12.65 22.47 -13.56
N ASP A 3 12.05 22.66 -14.74
CA ASP A 3 10.92 23.58 -14.92
C ASP A 3 9.65 23.13 -14.20
N LEU A 4 9.43 21.82 -14.11
CA LEU A 4 8.27 21.23 -13.44
C LEU A 4 8.35 21.47 -11.92
N ILE A 5 9.56 21.38 -11.37
CA ILE A 5 9.86 21.68 -9.97
C ILE A 5 9.69 23.18 -9.72
N ALA A 6 10.23 24.03 -10.60
CA ALA A 6 10.16 25.49 -10.46
C ALA A 6 8.71 26.03 -10.53
N THR A 7 7.88 25.48 -11.42
CA THR A 7 6.49 25.90 -11.58
C THR A 7 5.63 25.49 -10.38
N VAL A 8 5.88 24.30 -9.82
CA VAL A 8 5.20 23.84 -8.60
C VAL A 8 5.61 24.71 -7.41
N LEU A 9 6.89 25.07 -7.28
CA LEU A 9 7.38 25.92 -6.19
C LEU A 9 6.82 27.34 -6.24
N ALA A 10 6.70 27.93 -7.44
CA ALA A 10 6.10 29.24 -7.64
C ALA A 10 4.60 29.25 -7.31
N TRP A 11 3.85 28.21 -7.69
CA TRP A 11 2.44 28.05 -7.33
C TRP A 11 2.23 27.90 -5.81
N PHE A 12 3.13 27.21 -5.12
CA PHE A 12 3.07 27.07 -3.67
C PHE A 12 3.38 28.37 -2.91
N TYR A 13 4.24 29.24 -3.47
CA TYR A 13 4.61 30.51 -2.86
C TYR A 13 3.51 31.58 -2.99
N ASP A 14 2.74 31.58 -4.08
CA ASP A 14 1.72 32.59 -4.35
C ASP A 14 0.43 32.39 -3.53
N LEU A 15 0.21 31.18 -3.01
CA LEU A 15 -1.05 30.80 -2.37
C LEU A 15 -1.11 31.12 -0.87
N VAL A 16 0.01 31.40 -0.18
CA VAL A 16 -0.03 31.46 1.29
C VAL A 16 0.94 32.47 1.95
N PRO A 17 0.48 33.69 2.29
CA PRO A 17 1.25 34.67 3.06
C PRO A 17 1.27 34.39 4.59
N SER A 18 1.00 33.16 5.04
CA SER A 18 1.10 32.79 6.48
C SER A 18 1.62 31.37 6.71
N LEU A 19 2.66 31.23 7.52
CA LEU A 19 3.36 29.96 7.79
C LEU A 19 2.44 28.82 8.23
N GLY A 20 1.37 29.13 8.98
CA GLY A 20 0.42 28.13 9.46
C GLY A 20 -0.47 27.54 8.36
N LEU A 21 -1.04 28.39 7.50
CA LEU A 21 -1.88 27.93 6.39
C LEU A 21 -1.08 27.13 5.36
N SER A 22 0.22 27.43 5.17
CA SER A 22 1.07 26.74 4.20
C SER A 22 1.27 25.28 4.59
N ILE A 23 1.49 25.03 5.89
CA ILE A 23 1.67 23.69 6.45
C ILE A 23 0.36 22.90 6.37
N VAL A 24 -0.78 23.54 6.69
CA VAL A 24 -2.09 22.88 6.61
C VAL A 24 -2.44 22.53 5.16
N LEU A 25 -2.20 23.44 4.20
CA LEU A 25 -2.44 23.18 2.79
C LEU A 25 -1.54 22.05 2.26
N LEU A 26 -0.24 22.07 2.62
CA LEU A 26 0.71 21.04 2.23
C LEU A 26 0.30 19.65 2.76
N THR A 27 -0.07 19.57 4.04
CA THR A 27 -0.51 18.31 4.63
C THR A 27 -1.80 17.79 3.99
N LEU A 28 -2.76 18.67 3.64
CA LEU A 28 -3.96 18.29 2.90
C LEU A 28 -3.64 17.76 1.49
N VAL A 29 -2.76 18.43 0.74
CA VAL A 29 -2.36 17.99 -0.60
C VAL A 29 -1.66 16.63 -0.53
N VAL A 30 -0.71 16.47 0.38
CA VAL A 30 -0.02 15.18 0.60
C VAL A 30 -1.02 14.10 0.98
N MET A 31 -1.96 14.39 1.89
CA MET A 31 -2.97 13.43 2.30
C MET A 31 -3.89 13.02 1.13
N VAL A 32 -4.33 13.96 0.28
CA VAL A 32 -5.14 13.66 -0.91
C VAL A 32 -4.38 12.81 -1.93
N VAL A 33 -3.08 13.03 -2.11
CA VAL A 33 -2.24 12.23 -3.03
C VAL A 33 -1.91 10.85 -2.45
N VAL A 34 -1.66 10.76 -1.14
CA VAL A 34 -1.32 9.50 -0.46
C VAL A 34 -2.56 8.63 -0.23
N THR A 35 -3.74 9.21 0.01
CA THR A 35 -4.99 8.45 0.22
C THR A 35 -5.28 7.40 -0.88
N PRO A 36 -5.23 7.71 -2.20
CA PRO A 36 -5.43 6.69 -3.23
C PRO A 36 -4.32 5.64 -3.27
N LEU A 37 -3.09 6.00 -2.89
CA LEU A 37 -1.98 5.05 -2.76
C LEU A 37 -2.21 4.08 -1.59
N THR A 38 -2.61 4.62 -0.44
CA THR A 38 -2.97 3.82 0.74
C THR A 38 -4.16 2.91 0.45
N LEU A 39 -5.20 3.40 -0.22
CA LEU A 39 -6.35 2.56 -0.63
C LEU A 39 -5.93 1.40 -1.53
N LYS A 40 -5.02 1.62 -2.48
CA LYS A 40 -4.47 0.55 -3.32
C LYS A 40 -3.68 -0.47 -2.49
N GLY A 41 -2.85 -0.01 -1.55
CA GLY A 41 -2.11 -0.87 -0.62
C GLY A 41 -3.03 -1.68 0.29
N THR A 42 -4.06 -1.05 0.84
CA THR A 42 -5.05 -1.69 1.72
C THR A 42 -5.82 -2.79 1.01
N ARG A 43 -6.21 -2.62 -0.25
CA ARG A 43 -6.86 -3.70 -1.03
C ARG A 43 -5.98 -4.95 -1.16
N SER A 44 -4.67 -4.78 -1.34
CA SER A 44 -3.72 -5.91 -1.38
C SER A 44 -3.60 -6.59 -0.01
N MET A 45 -3.50 -5.80 1.07
CA MET A 45 -3.47 -6.34 2.43
C MET A 45 -4.73 -7.12 2.80
N ILE A 46 -5.91 -6.62 2.42
CA ILE A 46 -7.18 -7.31 2.70
C ILE A 46 -7.22 -8.67 1.99
N LYS A 47 -6.80 -8.75 0.73
CA LYS A 47 -6.71 -10.04 0.02
C LYS A 47 -5.78 -11.03 0.74
N MET A 48 -4.61 -10.59 1.16
CA MET A 48 -3.70 -11.44 1.95
C MET A 48 -4.32 -11.89 3.27
N GLN A 49 -5.08 -11.04 3.97
CA GLN A 49 -5.78 -11.40 5.20
C GLN A 49 -6.83 -12.50 4.97
N HIS A 50 -7.57 -12.46 3.86
CA HIS A 50 -8.50 -13.53 3.48
C HIS A 50 -7.80 -14.85 3.18
N LEU A 51 -6.56 -14.81 2.68
CA LEU A 51 -5.76 -16.00 2.38
C LEU A 51 -5.11 -16.63 3.62
N GLN A 52 -4.88 -15.86 4.70
CA GLN A 52 -4.31 -16.38 5.95
C GLN A 52 -5.04 -17.59 6.56
N PRO A 53 -6.38 -17.65 6.68
CA PRO A 53 -7.06 -18.81 7.25
C PRO A 53 -6.87 -20.07 6.41
N GLU A 54 -6.91 -19.95 5.08
CA GLU A 54 -6.66 -21.05 4.14
C GLU A 54 -5.21 -21.57 4.26
N MET A 55 -4.23 -20.66 4.31
CA MET A 55 -2.83 -21.02 4.54
C MET A 55 -2.65 -21.77 5.86
N LYS A 56 -3.32 -21.34 6.94
CA LYS A 56 -3.29 -22.02 8.23
C LYS A 56 -3.91 -23.43 8.14
N LYS A 57 -4.97 -23.64 7.36
CA LYS A 57 -5.53 -24.98 7.12
C LYS A 57 -4.54 -25.91 6.40
N ILE A 58 -3.81 -25.41 5.41
CA ILE A 58 -2.77 -26.18 4.70
C ILE A 58 -1.66 -26.55 5.68
N GLN A 59 -1.20 -25.59 6.48
CA GLN A 59 -0.18 -25.83 7.50
C GLN A 59 -0.64 -26.85 8.57
N THR A 60 -1.91 -26.82 9.01
CA THR A 60 -2.42 -27.80 9.98
C THR A 60 -2.59 -29.19 9.40
N ARG A 61 -3.02 -29.29 8.13
CA ARG A 61 -3.20 -30.56 7.42
C ARG A 61 -1.87 -31.26 7.12
N HIS A 62 -0.79 -30.50 6.92
CA HIS A 62 0.52 -31.02 6.53
C HIS A 62 1.63 -30.85 7.59
N LYS A 63 1.29 -30.69 8.87
CA LYS A 63 2.28 -30.51 9.96
C LYS A 63 3.39 -31.56 10.01
N GLY A 64 3.13 -32.79 9.55
CA GLY A 64 4.09 -33.89 9.53
C GLY A 64 4.91 -34.02 8.23
N ASP A 65 4.56 -33.28 7.18
CA ASP A 65 5.17 -33.42 5.84
C ASP A 65 5.47 -32.03 5.27
N ARG A 66 6.68 -31.55 5.55
CA ARG A 66 7.15 -30.22 5.15
C ARG A 66 7.29 -30.06 3.63
N GLU A 67 7.65 -31.12 2.90
CA GLU A 67 7.76 -31.04 1.44
C GLU A 67 6.39 -30.83 0.81
N LYS A 68 5.39 -31.63 1.23
CA LYS A 68 4.04 -31.52 0.71
C LYS A 68 3.38 -30.21 1.11
N MET A 69 3.62 -29.75 2.34
CA MET A 69 3.19 -28.42 2.81
C MET A 69 3.73 -27.30 1.91
N ASN A 70 5.03 -27.29 1.61
CA ASN A 70 5.63 -26.24 0.78
C ASN A 70 5.09 -26.26 -0.65
N LYS A 71 4.85 -27.46 -1.21
CA LYS A 71 4.29 -27.63 -2.55
C LYS A 71 2.85 -27.12 -2.65
N GLU A 72 2.01 -27.43 -1.66
CA GLU A 72 0.62 -26.96 -1.61
C GLU A 72 0.53 -25.46 -1.32
N LEU A 73 1.39 -24.92 -0.44
CA LEU A 73 1.47 -23.48 -0.20
C LEU A 73 1.87 -22.72 -1.48
N MET A 74 2.85 -23.20 -2.23
CA MET A 74 3.24 -22.59 -3.51
C MET A 74 2.10 -22.63 -4.54
N ALA A 75 1.40 -23.75 -4.66
CA ALA A 75 0.24 -23.87 -5.55
C ALA A 75 -0.90 -22.92 -5.12
N PHE A 76 -1.14 -22.81 -3.82
CA PHE A 76 -2.15 -21.91 -3.25
C PHE A 76 -1.83 -20.43 -3.54
N TYR A 77 -0.56 -20.02 -3.42
CA TYR A 77 -0.14 -18.66 -3.78
C TYR A 77 -0.28 -18.38 -5.27
N GLN A 78 0.04 -19.34 -6.14
CA GLN A 78 -0.11 -19.16 -7.59
C GLN A 78 -1.58 -19.05 -8.02
N ALA A 79 -2.49 -19.76 -7.34
CA ALA A 79 -3.92 -19.70 -7.63
C ALA A 79 -4.61 -18.43 -7.11
N ASN A 80 -4.04 -17.77 -6.08
CA ASN A 80 -4.66 -16.63 -5.39
C ASN A 80 -3.86 -15.31 -5.47
N GLY A 81 -2.73 -15.30 -6.19
CA GLY A 81 -1.86 -14.13 -6.41
C GLY A 81 -2.42 -13.11 -7.39
#